data_AF-A0A515HGH8-F1
#
_entry.id   AF-A0A515HGH8-F1
#
_cell.length_a   1.000
_cell.length_b   1.000
_cell.length_c   1.000
_cell.angle_alpha   90.00
_cell.angle_beta   90.00
_cell.angle_gamma   90.00
#
_symmetry.space_group_name_H-M   'P 1'
#
loop_
_entity.id
_entity.type
_entity.pdbx_description
1 polymer ?
#
loop_
_entity_poly.entity_id
_entity_poly.type
_entity_poly.pdbx_seq_one_letter_code
_entity_poly.pdbx_strand_id
1 'polypeptide(L)'
;MQNSNHFLHQGVPNATNKWAMNLLKECAKAIFEKDSVKIHHILWMLNELASPYGDCEQKVAFYFLQALFYKLTESGKRSYKTLVSAAEKWHSFDSARKVILKFQEVSPWTTFGHVASNSAILEAFEGKSQLHIIDISNTYCTQWPTLLESLATRNDDTPHLKLSVVVTDGARGSVMEEIGFRMRKFARLMGVSFEFKAISTFSRLSDLNADKFEVKEDEAVAVNCIGTFRRLEVEERAEFIQMIQSVQPRVLTVVEEEADFSSNKDEFSKCFEECLKFYSMFFDMLEESFGPTSNERLMLERECSRSILKLLACGEDDGESERREKGIQWCNRLLEAFSPASFSEDAIDDVKALLKRYQAGWSLLPASGDASGLYMTWKQEPVVWASAWKL
;
A
#
# COMPACT_ATOMS: atom_id res chain seq x y z
N MET A 1 24.57 55.37 8.66
CA MET A 1 24.47 54.77 10.02
C MET A 1 23.18 53.97 10.03
N GLN A 2 23.24 52.73 9.52
CA GLN A 2 23.41 51.47 10.27
C GLN A 2 22.19 51.19 11.16
N ASN A 3 21.27 50.33 10.72
CA ASN A 3 21.28 48.85 10.73
C ASN A 3 20.78 48.28 12.06
N SER A 4 19.52 47.87 12.09
CA SER A 4 19.04 46.75 12.91
C SER A 4 17.53 46.54 12.71
N ASN A 5 17.15 45.80 11.66
CA ASN A 5 15.88 45.06 11.59
C ASN A 5 15.94 43.97 10.50
N HIS A 6 17.04 43.24 10.50
CA HIS A 6 17.16 41.95 9.83
C HIS A 6 17.59 40.98 10.92
N PHE A 7 16.67 40.18 11.46
CA PHE A 7 16.87 38.87 12.12
C PHE A 7 15.57 38.45 12.82
N LEU A 8 14.50 38.25 12.05
CA LEU A 8 13.33 37.47 12.47
C LEU A 8 12.86 36.64 11.27
N HIS A 9 13.73 35.77 10.78
CA HIS A 9 13.39 34.59 9.98
C HIS A 9 14.67 33.78 9.80
N GLN A 10 15.10 33.11 10.86
CA GLN A 10 15.94 31.93 10.73
C GLN A 10 15.25 30.82 11.52
N GLY A 11 14.88 29.78 10.77
CA GLY A 11 14.14 28.64 11.28
C GLY A 11 14.89 28.00 12.44
N VAL A 12 14.20 27.89 13.56
CA VAL A 12 14.50 26.84 14.53
C VAL A 12 14.11 25.55 13.84
N PRO A 13 15.02 24.57 13.67
CA PRO A 13 14.59 23.23 13.30
C PRO A 13 13.66 22.78 14.42
N ASN A 14 12.39 22.57 14.12
CA ASN A 14 11.47 21.93 15.05
C ASN A 14 12.03 20.51 15.30
N ALA A 15 12.88 20.37 16.31
CA ALA A 15 13.02 19.13 17.03
C ALA A 15 11.68 18.93 17.74
N THR A 16 10.66 18.51 16.99
CA THR A 16 9.43 18.00 17.55
C THR A 16 9.83 16.94 18.55
N ASN A 17 9.49 17.17 19.81
CA ASN A 17 9.86 16.29 20.90
C ASN A 17 9.13 14.96 20.64
N LYS A 18 9.79 14.00 19.97
CA LYS A 18 9.25 12.70 19.57
C LYS A 18 9.07 11.77 20.77
N TRP A 19 8.28 12.21 21.73
CA TRP A 19 8.10 11.58 23.03
C TRP A 19 7.40 10.23 22.91
N ALA A 20 6.48 10.08 21.95
CA ALA A 20 5.72 8.85 21.75
C ALA A 20 6.67 7.73 21.33
N MET A 21 7.54 8.00 20.35
CA MET A 21 8.51 7.00 19.90
C MET A 21 9.41 6.50 21.04
N ASN A 22 9.90 7.41 21.88
CA ASN A 22 10.79 7.05 22.98
C ASN A 22 10.06 6.23 24.06
N LEU A 23 8.88 6.67 24.51
CA LEU A 23 8.10 5.92 25.51
C LEU A 23 7.67 4.55 25.00
N LEU A 24 7.26 4.46 23.73
CA LEU A 24 6.86 3.20 23.12
C LEU A 24 8.03 2.21 22.99
N LYS A 25 9.23 2.69 22.63
CA LYS A 25 10.44 1.85 22.60
C LYS A 25 10.83 1.34 23.99
N GLU A 26 10.80 2.22 25.00
CA GLU A 26 11.04 1.81 26.39
C GLU A 26 9.99 0.80 26.87
N CYS A 27 8.72 0.97 26.48
CA CYS A 27 7.67 0.00 26.79
C CYS A 27 7.95 -1.37 26.14
N ALA A 28 8.28 -1.39 24.85
CA ALA A 28 8.58 -2.63 24.14
C ALA A 28 9.80 -3.35 24.73
N LYS A 29 10.83 -2.58 25.12
CA LYS A 29 12.00 -3.10 25.84
C LYS A 29 11.63 -3.68 27.20
N ALA A 30 10.83 -2.99 28.00
CA ALA A 30 10.39 -3.48 29.30
C ALA A 30 9.58 -4.79 29.17
N ILE A 31 8.75 -4.91 28.12
CA ILE A 31 8.01 -6.14 27.79
C ILE A 31 8.98 -7.29 27.48
N PHE A 32 10.01 -7.04 26.67
CA PHE A 32 11.04 -8.02 26.35
C PHE A 32 11.83 -8.47 27.60
N GLU A 33 12.20 -7.52 28.46
CA GLU A 33 12.92 -7.77 29.72
C GLU A 33 12.03 -8.37 30.83
N LYS A 34 10.71 -8.44 30.60
CA LYS A 34 9.69 -8.86 31.58
C LYS A 34 9.71 -8.02 32.87
N ASP A 35 10.08 -6.74 32.76
CA ASP A 35 10.09 -5.80 33.89
C ASP A 35 8.67 -5.28 34.16
N SER A 36 7.91 -6.02 34.97
CA SER A 36 6.51 -5.72 35.24
C SER A 36 6.30 -4.32 35.82
N VAL A 37 7.19 -3.83 36.66
CA VAL A 37 7.07 -2.49 37.28
C VAL A 37 7.18 -1.41 36.22
N LYS A 38 8.17 -1.50 35.33
CA LYS A 38 8.31 -0.56 34.21
C LYS A 38 7.16 -0.66 33.22
N ILE A 39 6.71 -1.88 32.89
CA ILE A 39 5.57 -2.07 31.98
C ILE A 39 4.34 -1.33 32.51
N HIS A 40 3.96 -1.55 33.78
CA HIS A 40 2.78 -0.89 34.34
C HIS A 40 2.94 0.63 34.38
N HIS A 41 4.11 1.13 34.74
CA HIS A 41 4.36 2.57 34.79
C HIS A 41 4.29 3.23 33.41
N ILE A 42 4.93 2.66 32.40
CA ILE A 42 4.96 3.22 31.05
C ILE A 42 3.60 3.10 30.37
N LEU A 43 2.88 1.98 30.53
CA LEU A 43 1.52 1.84 30.02
C LEU A 43 0.56 2.87 30.64
N TRP A 44 0.70 3.14 31.93
CA TRP A 44 -0.06 4.21 32.59
C TRP A 44 0.26 5.58 31.98
N MET A 45 1.55 5.93 31.84
CA MET A 45 1.94 7.20 31.22
C MET A 45 1.41 7.34 29.79
N LEU A 46 1.54 6.29 28.97
CA LEU A 46 1.00 6.27 27.61
C LEU A 46 -0.51 6.46 27.61
N ASN A 47 -1.24 5.81 28.53
CA ASN A 47 -2.69 5.95 28.63
C ASN A 47 -3.13 7.39 28.98
N GLU A 48 -2.37 8.10 29.81
CA GLU A 48 -2.67 9.49 30.17
C GLU A 48 -2.36 10.49 29.05
N LEU A 49 -1.34 10.21 28.22
CA LEU A 49 -0.88 11.12 27.17
C LEU A 49 -1.52 10.86 25.80
N ALA A 50 -1.84 9.61 25.50
CA ALA A 50 -2.28 9.18 24.19
C ALA A 50 -3.73 9.59 23.88
N SER A 51 -3.99 9.92 22.62
CA SER A 51 -5.34 10.25 22.14
C SER A 51 -5.47 9.91 20.66
N PRO A 52 -6.54 9.23 20.23
CA PRO A 52 -6.79 8.97 18.81
C PRO A 52 -7.22 10.23 18.04
N TYR A 53 -7.46 11.34 18.74
CA TYR A 53 -7.93 12.61 18.18
C TYR A 53 -6.98 13.78 18.49
N GLY A 54 -5.81 13.47 19.06
CA GLY A 54 -4.80 14.46 19.43
C GLY A 54 -3.89 14.83 18.26
N ASP A 55 -2.69 15.33 18.58
CA ASP A 55 -1.63 15.50 17.61
C ASP A 55 -1.05 14.16 17.12
N CYS A 56 -0.10 14.21 16.18
CA CYS A 56 0.51 13.02 15.59
C CYS A 56 1.15 12.10 16.65
N GLU A 57 1.88 12.66 17.62
CA GLU A 57 2.53 11.88 18.69
C GLU A 57 1.48 11.18 19.56
N GLN A 58 0.40 11.87 19.91
CA GLN A 58 -0.70 11.29 20.69
C GLN A 58 -1.41 10.15 19.95
N LYS A 59 -1.61 10.27 18.63
CA LYS A 59 -2.21 9.22 17.80
C LYS A 59 -1.31 8.00 17.69
N VAL A 60 -0.02 8.21 17.41
CA VAL A 60 0.99 7.14 17.37
C VAL A 60 1.04 6.42 18.72
N ALA A 61 1.15 7.18 19.82
CA ALA A 61 1.10 6.63 21.17
C ALA A 61 -0.17 5.78 21.40
N PHE A 62 -1.33 6.28 20.99
CA PHE A 62 -2.61 5.59 21.18
C PHE A 62 -2.66 4.26 20.44
N TYR A 63 -2.34 4.23 19.15
CA TYR A 63 -2.49 3.01 18.36
C TYR A 63 -1.47 1.93 18.72
N PHE A 64 -0.23 2.32 19.04
CA PHE A 64 0.77 1.37 19.52
C PHE A 64 0.50 0.91 20.95
N LEU A 65 -0.01 1.78 21.83
CA LEU A 65 -0.47 1.39 23.17
C LEU A 65 -1.53 0.29 23.08
N GLN A 66 -2.54 0.44 22.22
CA GLN A 66 -3.57 -0.58 22.02
C GLN A 66 -2.95 -1.91 21.58
N ALA A 67 -2.06 -1.90 20.58
CA ALA A 67 -1.42 -3.11 20.09
C ALA A 67 -0.56 -3.80 21.18
N LEU A 68 0.21 -3.04 21.95
CA LEU A 68 1.00 -3.56 23.07
C LEU A 68 0.11 -4.15 24.17
N PHE A 69 -0.98 -3.46 24.53
CA PHE A 69 -1.93 -3.93 25.53
C PHE A 69 -2.60 -5.25 25.10
N TYR A 70 -3.03 -5.34 23.83
CA TYR A 70 -3.64 -6.56 23.30
C TYR A 70 -2.64 -7.70 23.15
N LYS A 71 -1.37 -7.40 22.91
CA LYS A 71 -0.29 -8.40 22.93
C LYS A 71 -0.09 -8.95 24.34
N LEU A 72 0.02 -8.08 25.34
CA LEU A 72 0.23 -8.46 26.75
C LEU A 72 -0.93 -9.25 27.35
N THR A 73 -2.15 -8.97 26.90
CA THR A 73 -3.37 -9.65 27.37
C THR A 73 -3.78 -10.83 26.50
N GLU A 74 -2.94 -11.22 25.52
CA GLU A 74 -3.19 -12.32 24.58
C GLU A 74 -4.56 -12.23 23.87
N SER A 75 -5.05 -11.01 23.66
CA SER A 75 -6.39 -10.73 23.13
C SER A 75 -6.38 -10.16 21.72
N GLY A 76 -5.20 -10.00 21.09
CA GLY A 76 -5.01 -9.40 19.78
C GLY A 76 -5.91 -9.96 18.69
N LYS A 77 -5.96 -11.29 18.53
CA LYS A 77 -6.81 -11.96 17.51
C LYS A 77 -8.29 -11.61 17.66
N ARG A 78 -8.82 -11.66 18.88
CA ARG A 78 -10.23 -11.34 19.16
C ARG A 78 -10.52 -9.86 18.90
N SER A 79 -9.64 -8.98 19.36
CA SER A 79 -9.77 -7.53 19.17
C SER A 79 -9.72 -7.16 17.68
N TYR A 80 -8.79 -7.75 16.92
CA TYR A 80 -8.66 -7.53 15.49
C TYR A 80 -9.94 -7.92 14.73
N LYS A 81 -10.46 -9.13 14.96
CA LYS A 81 -11.73 -9.57 14.34
C LYS A 81 -12.90 -8.65 14.68
N THR A 82 -12.95 -8.14 15.91
CA THR A 82 -13.98 -7.19 16.34
C THR A 82 -13.86 -5.85 15.60
N LEU A 83 -12.64 -5.33 15.44
CA LEU A 83 -12.38 -4.08 14.73
C LEU A 83 -12.64 -4.21 13.21
N VAL A 84 -12.27 -5.33 12.60
CA VAL A 84 -12.54 -5.63 11.18
C VAL A 84 -14.05 -5.72 10.94
N SER A 85 -14.77 -6.51 11.75
CA SER A 85 -16.23 -6.62 11.63
C SER A 85 -16.93 -5.27 11.85
N ALA A 86 -16.43 -4.44 12.76
CA ALA A 86 -16.94 -3.09 12.94
C ALA A 86 -16.69 -2.22 11.70
N ALA A 87 -15.51 -2.28 11.08
CA ALA A 87 -15.20 -1.54 9.86
C ALA A 87 -16.07 -1.97 8.67
N GLU A 88 -16.29 -3.28 8.50
CA GLU A 88 -17.14 -3.85 7.44
C GLU A 88 -18.59 -3.36 7.52
N LYS A 89 -19.14 -3.18 8.72
CA LYS A 89 -20.51 -2.65 8.89
C LYS A 89 -20.70 -1.24 8.34
N TRP A 90 -19.64 -0.44 8.29
CA TRP A 90 -19.64 0.92 7.75
C TRP A 90 -19.04 0.99 6.34
N HIS A 91 -18.71 -0.16 5.76
CA HIS A 91 -18.10 -0.25 4.44
C HIS A 91 -19.18 -0.26 3.36
N SER A 92 -19.20 0.79 2.56
CA SER A 92 -20.04 0.91 1.37
C SER A 92 -19.19 1.37 0.19
N PHE A 93 -19.70 1.21 -1.03
CA PHE A 93 -19.02 1.74 -2.21
C PHE A 93 -18.74 3.24 -2.06
N ASP A 94 -19.71 4.02 -1.59
CA ASP A 94 -19.53 5.46 -1.40
C ASP A 94 -18.50 5.81 -0.32
N SER A 95 -18.47 5.09 0.80
CA SER A 95 -17.48 5.36 1.85
C SER A 95 -16.06 4.98 1.39
N ALA A 96 -15.90 3.81 0.79
CA ALA A 96 -14.63 3.34 0.23
C ALA A 96 -14.11 4.30 -0.86
N ARG A 97 -14.98 4.64 -1.82
CA ARG A 97 -14.69 5.57 -2.92
C ARG A 97 -14.27 6.95 -2.39
N LYS A 98 -14.98 7.49 -1.39
CA LYS A 98 -14.67 8.81 -0.85
C LYS A 98 -13.28 8.84 -0.21
N VAL A 99 -12.93 7.81 0.57
CA VAL A 99 -11.62 7.71 1.23
C VAL A 99 -10.51 7.58 0.18
N ILE A 100 -10.61 6.64 -0.75
CA ILE A 100 -9.54 6.39 -1.73
C ILE A 100 -9.33 7.58 -2.67
N LEU A 101 -10.40 8.18 -3.18
CA LEU A 101 -10.29 9.35 -4.07
C LEU A 101 -9.74 10.56 -3.34
N LYS A 102 -10.15 10.79 -2.07
CA LYS A 102 -9.58 11.90 -1.30
C LYS A 102 -8.11 11.66 -1.01
N PHE A 103 -7.70 10.43 -0.71
CA PHE A 103 -6.30 10.10 -0.49
C PHE A 103 -5.47 10.36 -1.75
N GLN A 104 -5.95 9.95 -2.92
CA GLN A 104 -5.32 10.21 -4.22
C GLN A 104 -5.27 11.68 -4.59
N GLU A 105 -6.26 12.48 -4.16
CA GLU A 105 -6.29 13.92 -4.38
C GLU A 105 -5.18 14.63 -3.60
N VAL A 106 -4.92 14.21 -2.36
CA VAL A 106 -4.01 14.93 -1.45
C VAL A 106 -2.63 14.30 -1.31
N SER A 107 -2.45 13.06 -1.75
CA SER A 107 -1.18 12.33 -1.66
C SER A 107 -0.94 11.43 -2.87
N PRO A 108 0.31 11.36 -3.38
CA PRO A 108 0.68 10.44 -4.46
C PRO A 108 0.84 8.98 -4.00
N TRP A 109 0.60 8.66 -2.72
CA TRP A 109 0.87 7.33 -2.13
C TRP A 109 0.42 6.15 -2.99
N THR A 110 -0.77 6.25 -3.57
CA THR A 110 -1.34 5.20 -4.43
C THR A 110 -1.18 5.52 -5.92
N THR A 111 -1.29 6.79 -6.33
CA THR A 111 -1.23 7.18 -7.76
C THR A 111 0.16 7.03 -8.36
N PHE A 112 1.23 7.09 -7.55
CA PHE A 112 2.60 6.81 -7.99
C PHE A 112 2.71 5.42 -8.62
N GLY A 113 2.25 4.40 -7.89
CA GLY A 113 2.25 3.02 -8.38
C GLY A 113 1.35 2.83 -9.59
N HIS A 114 0.20 3.52 -9.63
CA HIS A 114 -0.71 3.48 -10.78
C HIS A 114 -0.06 4.01 -12.05
N VAL A 115 0.58 5.17 -12.00
CA VAL A 115 1.24 5.78 -13.17
C VAL A 115 2.40 4.91 -13.62
N ALA A 116 3.29 4.52 -12.71
CA ALA A 116 4.43 3.66 -13.05
C ALA A 116 3.99 2.34 -13.71
N SER A 117 3.02 1.64 -13.10
CA SER A 117 2.49 0.39 -13.64
C SER A 117 1.78 0.58 -14.97
N ASN A 118 0.96 1.63 -15.12
CA ASN A 118 0.24 1.89 -16.37
C ASN A 118 1.21 2.13 -17.53
N SER A 119 2.28 2.90 -17.35
CA SER A 119 3.27 3.13 -18.40
C SER A 119 3.95 1.81 -18.82
N ALA A 120 4.40 0.99 -17.87
CA ALA A 120 5.00 -0.31 -18.16
C ALA A 120 4.03 -1.29 -18.87
N ILE A 121 2.76 -1.29 -18.48
CA ILE A 121 1.71 -2.10 -19.11
C ILE A 121 1.44 -1.64 -20.53
N LEU A 122 1.29 -0.33 -20.75
CA LEU A 122 1.02 0.24 -22.08
C LEU A 122 2.15 -0.07 -23.06
N GLU A 123 3.40 0.05 -22.63
CA GLU A 123 4.58 -0.34 -23.44
C GLU A 123 4.56 -1.84 -23.76
N ALA A 124 4.32 -2.70 -22.76
CA ALA A 124 4.28 -4.14 -22.98
C ALA A 124 3.17 -4.57 -23.97
N PHE A 125 2.06 -3.82 -23.99
CA PHE A 125 0.90 -4.04 -24.85
C PHE A 125 0.99 -3.37 -26.24
N GLU A 126 2.10 -2.72 -26.56
CA GLU A 126 2.27 -2.11 -27.87
C GLU A 126 2.12 -3.14 -29.01
N GLY A 127 1.34 -2.77 -30.04
CA GLY A 127 1.05 -3.60 -31.21
C GLY A 127 0.17 -4.82 -30.95
N LYS A 128 -0.50 -4.91 -29.78
CA LYS A 128 -1.41 -6.02 -29.43
C LYS A 128 -2.87 -5.57 -29.49
N SER A 129 -3.74 -6.45 -29.98
CA SER A 129 -5.17 -6.19 -30.17
C SER A 129 -6.08 -6.82 -29.12
N GLN A 130 -5.66 -7.95 -28.52
CA GLN A 130 -6.35 -8.62 -27.41
C GLN A 130 -5.52 -8.47 -26.15
N LEU A 131 -5.98 -7.65 -25.21
CA LEU A 131 -5.28 -7.34 -23.97
C LEU A 131 -6.00 -7.97 -22.78
N HIS A 132 -5.24 -8.56 -21.86
CA HIS A 132 -5.78 -9.08 -20.61
C HIS A 132 -4.96 -8.58 -19.42
N ILE A 133 -5.58 -7.80 -18.55
CA ILE A 133 -4.98 -7.36 -17.28
C ILE A 133 -5.55 -8.19 -16.14
N ILE A 134 -4.67 -8.81 -15.37
CA ILE A 134 -4.98 -9.45 -14.10
C ILE A 134 -4.57 -8.48 -12.99
N ASP A 135 -5.55 -7.82 -12.37
CA ASP A 135 -5.35 -6.87 -11.28
C ASP A 135 -5.53 -7.56 -9.91
N ILE A 136 -4.48 -7.53 -9.10
CA ILE A 136 -4.47 -8.10 -7.74
C ILE A 136 -4.22 -6.97 -6.73
N SER A 137 -5.05 -5.93 -6.77
CA SER A 137 -4.90 -4.73 -5.92
C SER A 137 -6.02 -4.58 -4.87
N ASN A 138 -5.84 -3.64 -3.94
CA ASN A 138 -6.88 -3.16 -3.02
C ASN A 138 -7.29 -1.70 -3.30
N THR A 139 -7.07 -1.21 -4.53
CA THR A 139 -7.25 0.21 -4.89
C THR A 139 -8.59 0.53 -5.56
N TYR A 140 -9.58 -0.37 -5.44
CA TYR A 140 -10.94 -0.20 -5.98
C TYR A 140 -10.97 0.19 -7.47
N CYS A 141 -10.06 -0.38 -8.27
CA CYS A 141 -9.95 -0.12 -9.70
C CYS A 141 -9.69 1.35 -10.10
N THR A 142 -9.24 2.21 -9.18
CA THR A 142 -8.97 3.63 -9.47
C THR A 142 -7.82 3.86 -10.45
N GLN A 143 -6.96 2.86 -10.65
CA GLN A 143 -5.89 2.86 -11.66
C GLN A 143 -6.42 2.90 -13.10
N TRP A 144 -7.45 2.10 -13.37
CA TRP A 144 -7.84 1.68 -14.72
C TRP A 144 -8.54 2.74 -15.59
N PRO A 145 -9.26 3.76 -15.06
CA PRO A 145 -9.82 4.82 -15.88
C PRO A 145 -8.75 5.56 -16.70
N THR A 146 -7.60 5.86 -16.10
CA THR A 146 -6.50 6.56 -16.81
C THR A 146 -5.84 5.67 -17.88
N LEU A 147 -5.78 4.36 -17.65
CA LEU A 147 -5.31 3.40 -18.65
C LEU A 147 -6.29 3.32 -19.84
N LEU A 148 -7.61 3.27 -19.58
CA LEU A 148 -8.64 3.25 -20.62
C LEU A 148 -8.58 4.52 -21.48
N GLU A 149 -8.37 5.69 -20.88
CA GLU A 149 -8.17 6.95 -21.60
C GLU A 149 -6.90 6.92 -22.47
N SER A 150 -5.82 6.37 -21.95
CA SER A 150 -4.56 6.22 -22.69
C SER A 150 -4.72 5.26 -23.87
N LEU A 151 -5.46 4.15 -23.72
CA LEU A 151 -5.75 3.22 -24.81
C LEU A 151 -6.59 3.86 -25.93
N ALA A 152 -7.59 4.66 -25.55
CA ALA A 152 -8.49 5.33 -26.49
C ALA A 152 -7.81 6.44 -27.32
N THR A 153 -6.72 7.03 -26.81
CA THR A 153 -6.04 8.17 -27.44
C THR A 153 -4.77 7.78 -28.20
N ARG A 154 -4.28 6.54 -28.04
CA ARG A 154 -2.98 6.12 -28.56
C ARG A 154 -2.98 5.72 -30.04
N ASN A 155 -4.01 5.02 -30.51
CA ASN A 155 -4.06 4.43 -31.86
C ASN A 155 -5.43 4.64 -32.52
N ASP A 156 -5.45 4.64 -33.86
CA ASP A 156 -6.69 4.71 -34.65
C ASP A 156 -7.61 3.48 -34.45
N ASP A 157 -7.03 2.31 -34.15
CA ASP A 157 -7.76 1.09 -33.79
C ASP A 157 -7.54 0.75 -32.30
N THR A 158 -8.59 0.97 -31.50
CA THR A 158 -8.53 0.78 -30.05
C THR A 158 -8.67 -0.73 -29.73
N PRO A 159 -7.70 -1.32 -29.00
CA PRO A 159 -7.71 -2.76 -28.74
C PRO A 159 -8.86 -3.19 -27.82
N HIS A 160 -9.15 -4.49 -27.81
CA HIS A 160 -10.01 -5.10 -26.80
C HIS A 160 -9.23 -5.28 -25.49
N LEU A 161 -9.85 -4.87 -24.36
CA LEU A 161 -9.30 -5.04 -23.02
C LEU A 161 -10.23 -5.88 -22.14
N LYS A 162 -9.72 -7.01 -21.66
CA LYS A 162 -10.29 -7.77 -20.55
C LYS A 162 -9.58 -7.40 -19.25
N LEU A 163 -10.33 -6.98 -18.24
CA LEU A 163 -9.82 -6.70 -16.90
C LEU A 163 -10.38 -7.71 -15.90
N SER A 164 -9.50 -8.60 -15.40
CA SER A 164 -9.80 -9.55 -14.33
C SER A 164 -9.31 -8.99 -12.99
N VAL A 165 -10.20 -8.69 -12.07
CA VAL A 165 -9.88 -8.11 -10.76
C VAL A 165 -10.09 -9.14 -9.66
N VAL A 166 -9.04 -9.43 -8.89
CA VAL A 166 -9.11 -10.35 -7.75
C VAL A 166 -9.68 -9.64 -6.52
N VAL A 167 -10.77 -10.16 -5.97
CA VAL A 167 -11.43 -9.63 -4.79
C VAL A 167 -11.25 -10.62 -3.64
N THR A 168 -10.52 -10.18 -2.61
CA THR A 168 -10.48 -10.90 -1.33
C THR A 168 -11.64 -10.41 -0.45
N ASP A 169 -12.37 -11.36 0.13
CA ASP A 169 -13.54 -11.17 1.01
C ASP A 169 -14.90 -10.86 0.33
N GLY A 170 -15.95 -11.55 0.81
CA GLY A 170 -17.30 -11.56 0.24
C GLY A 170 -18.08 -10.27 0.45
N ALA A 171 -17.78 -9.49 1.51
CA ALA A 171 -18.43 -8.20 1.76
C ALA A 171 -18.12 -7.16 0.67
N ARG A 172 -17.05 -7.35 -0.10
CA ARG A 172 -16.64 -6.47 -1.21
C ARG A 172 -17.31 -6.80 -2.54
N GLY A 173 -18.09 -7.89 -2.62
CA GLY A 173 -18.76 -8.32 -3.85
C GLY A 173 -19.69 -7.26 -4.43
N SER A 174 -20.59 -6.69 -3.62
CA SER A 174 -21.53 -5.65 -4.06
C SER A 174 -20.83 -4.36 -4.50
N VAL A 175 -19.75 -3.99 -3.81
CA VAL A 175 -18.90 -2.84 -4.18
C VAL A 175 -18.25 -3.08 -5.54
N MET A 176 -17.72 -4.29 -5.79
CA MET A 176 -17.05 -4.60 -7.04
C MET A 176 -18.03 -4.73 -8.22
N GLU A 177 -19.26 -5.19 -7.97
CA GLU A 177 -20.33 -5.17 -8.97
C GLU A 177 -20.63 -3.74 -9.45
N GLU A 178 -20.75 -2.79 -8.52
CA GLU A 178 -20.96 -1.37 -8.86
C GLU A 178 -19.76 -0.78 -9.61
N ILE A 179 -18.52 -1.06 -9.15
CA ILE A 179 -17.29 -0.65 -9.84
C ILE A 179 -17.29 -1.19 -11.27
N GLY A 180 -17.54 -2.49 -11.45
CA GLY A 180 -17.55 -3.13 -12.77
C GLY A 180 -18.60 -2.53 -13.70
N PHE A 181 -19.80 -2.22 -13.18
CA PHE A 181 -20.84 -1.54 -13.97
C PHE A 181 -20.38 -0.16 -14.44
N ARG A 182 -19.83 0.66 -13.55
CA ARG A 182 -19.33 2.00 -13.88
C ARG A 182 -18.13 1.96 -14.83
N MET A 183 -17.22 1.00 -14.64
CA MET A 183 -16.05 0.82 -15.50
C MET A 183 -16.47 0.44 -16.93
N ARG A 184 -17.41 -0.51 -17.09
CA ARG A 184 -17.97 -0.86 -18.41
C ARG A 184 -18.62 0.34 -19.09
N LYS A 185 -19.34 1.17 -18.34
CA LYS A 185 -19.95 2.40 -18.88
C LYS A 185 -18.87 3.40 -19.31
N PHE A 186 -17.83 3.59 -18.50
CA PHE A 186 -16.72 4.48 -18.81
C PHE A 186 -15.94 4.03 -20.05
N ALA A 187 -15.61 2.74 -20.15
CA ALA A 187 -14.94 2.18 -21.33
C ALA A 187 -15.75 2.42 -22.62
N ARG A 188 -17.08 2.22 -22.58
CA ARG A 188 -17.97 2.53 -23.73
C ARG A 188 -17.96 4.01 -24.11
N LEU A 189 -17.90 4.91 -23.12
CA LEU A 189 -17.81 6.36 -23.37
C LEU A 189 -16.47 6.74 -24.03
N MET A 190 -15.39 6.04 -23.68
CA MET A 190 -14.07 6.22 -24.28
C MET A 190 -13.89 5.48 -25.62
N GLY A 191 -14.88 4.70 -26.07
CA GLY A 191 -14.78 3.91 -27.30
C GLY A 191 -13.92 2.65 -27.18
N VAL A 192 -13.61 2.19 -25.97
CA VAL A 192 -12.79 0.99 -25.73
C VAL A 192 -13.67 -0.26 -25.66
N SER A 193 -13.34 -1.28 -26.47
CA SER A 193 -13.96 -2.61 -26.35
C SER A 193 -13.49 -3.27 -25.06
N PHE A 194 -14.41 -3.52 -24.11
CA PHE A 194 -14.03 -3.81 -22.73
C PHE A 194 -14.85 -4.91 -22.06
N GLU A 195 -14.16 -5.84 -21.41
CA GLU A 195 -14.69 -6.88 -20.55
C GLU A 195 -14.20 -6.67 -19.11
N PHE A 196 -15.07 -6.87 -18.12
CA PHE A 196 -14.73 -6.78 -16.70
C PHE A 196 -15.15 -8.05 -15.98
N LYS A 197 -14.21 -8.72 -15.33
CA LYS A 197 -14.42 -9.94 -14.56
C LYS A 197 -13.93 -9.76 -13.12
N ALA A 198 -14.82 -9.93 -12.15
CA ALA A 198 -14.44 -10.02 -10.74
C ALA A 198 -14.18 -11.48 -10.38
N ILE A 199 -13.01 -11.78 -9.83
CA ILE A 199 -12.61 -13.12 -9.38
C ILE A 199 -12.60 -13.11 -7.85
N SER A 200 -13.63 -13.69 -7.25
CA SER A 200 -13.72 -13.82 -5.79
C SER A 200 -12.85 -14.96 -5.28
N THR A 201 -12.07 -14.73 -4.22
CA THR A 201 -11.39 -15.79 -3.46
C THR A 201 -12.15 -16.11 -2.18
N PHE A 202 -12.01 -17.35 -1.69
CA PHE A 202 -12.85 -17.86 -0.60
C PHE A 202 -12.36 -17.44 0.80
N SER A 203 -11.03 -17.33 1.01
CA SER A 203 -10.52 -16.95 2.33
C SER A 203 -9.11 -16.34 2.33
N ARG A 204 -8.17 -16.92 1.59
CA ARG A 204 -6.79 -16.45 1.51
C ARG A 204 -6.46 -16.08 0.07
N LEU A 205 -5.52 -15.15 -0.08
CA LEU A 205 -4.99 -14.82 -1.41
C LEU A 205 -4.19 -16.00 -2.00
N SER A 206 -3.57 -16.82 -1.15
CA SER A 206 -2.88 -18.05 -1.54
C SER A 206 -3.79 -19.14 -2.13
N ASP A 207 -5.12 -19.04 -1.96
CA ASP A 207 -6.11 -19.95 -2.58
C ASP A 207 -6.35 -19.65 -4.09
N LEU A 208 -5.65 -18.66 -4.64
CA LEU A 208 -5.77 -18.27 -6.04
C LEU A 208 -4.99 -19.24 -6.92
N ASN A 209 -5.62 -19.67 -8.01
CA ASN A 209 -5.00 -20.52 -9.02
C ASN A 209 -5.02 -19.83 -10.39
N ALA A 210 -4.11 -20.23 -11.27
CA ALA A 210 -3.99 -19.66 -12.61
C ALA A 210 -5.26 -19.86 -13.46
N ASP A 211 -5.92 -21.02 -13.30
CA ASP A 211 -7.10 -21.39 -14.10
C ASP A 211 -8.27 -20.39 -13.95
N LYS A 212 -8.44 -19.78 -12.76
CA LYS A 212 -9.50 -18.78 -12.50
C LYS A 212 -9.40 -17.54 -13.39
N PHE A 213 -8.19 -17.22 -13.88
CA PHE A 213 -8.01 -16.06 -14.76
C PHE A 213 -8.58 -16.30 -16.16
N GLU A 214 -8.74 -17.56 -16.58
CA GLU A 214 -9.24 -17.94 -17.91
C GLU A 214 -8.48 -17.20 -19.03
N VAL A 215 -7.15 -17.21 -18.96
CA VAL A 215 -6.27 -16.63 -19.98
C VAL A 215 -6.45 -17.41 -21.29
N LYS A 216 -6.59 -16.69 -22.41
CA LYS A 216 -6.64 -17.30 -23.75
C LYS A 216 -5.27 -17.21 -24.45
N GLU A 217 -5.01 -18.13 -25.38
CA GLU A 217 -3.72 -18.21 -26.09
C GLU A 217 -3.37 -16.96 -26.92
N ASP A 218 -4.37 -16.20 -27.38
CA ASP A 218 -4.20 -15.00 -28.19
C ASP A 218 -4.16 -13.69 -27.38
N GLU A 219 -4.37 -13.76 -26.05
CA GLU A 219 -4.38 -12.59 -25.16
C GLU A 219 -2.94 -12.19 -24.77
N ALA A 220 -2.60 -10.90 -24.91
CA ALA A 220 -1.41 -10.34 -24.30
C ALA A 220 -1.70 -10.05 -22.81
N VAL A 221 -1.06 -10.82 -21.93
CA VAL A 221 -1.34 -10.76 -20.48
C VAL A 221 -0.40 -9.80 -19.76
N ALA A 222 -0.95 -8.95 -18.90
CA ALA A 222 -0.21 -8.23 -17.86
C ALA A 222 -0.76 -8.60 -16.48
N VAL A 223 0.12 -8.85 -15.52
CA VAL A 223 -0.25 -9.05 -14.12
C VAL A 223 0.16 -7.81 -13.33
N ASN A 224 -0.79 -7.19 -12.63
CA ASN A 224 -0.58 -5.98 -11.84
C ASN A 224 -0.81 -6.27 -10.37
N CYS A 225 0.26 -6.14 -9.58
CA CYS A 225 0.25 -6.41 -8.15
C CYS A 225 0.52 -5.10 -7.38
N ILE A 226 -0.47 -4.60 -6.65
CA ILE A 226 -0.34 -3.39 -5.80
C ILE A 226 -0.75 -3.74 -4.38
N GLY A 227 0.22 -3.70 -3.45
CA GLY A 227 0.03 -4.13 -2.07
C GLY A 227 -0.39 -5.61 -1.95
N THR A 228 -0.05 -6.42 -2.95
CA THR A 228 -0.49 -7.80 -3.08
C THR A 228 0.25 -8.71 -2.11
N PHE A 229 1.57 -8.64 -2.11
CA PHE A 229 2.41 -9.63 -1.46
C PHE A 229 2.50 -9.42 0.05
N ARG A 230 2.28 -8.19 0.54
CA ARG A 230 2.12 -7.95 1.99
C ARG A 230 0.98 -8.73 2.62
N ARG A 231 -0.02 -9.15 1.83
CA ARG A 231 -1.19 -9.93 2.26
C ARG A 231 -0.95 -11.43 2.32
N LEU A 232 0.17 -11.89 1.76
CA LEU A 232 0.61 -13.29 1.80
C LEU A 232 1.55 -13.49 2.99
N GLU A 233 1.46 -14.66 3.62
CA GLU A 233 2.50 -15.07 4.56
C GLU A 233 3.84 -15.21 3.84
N VAL A 234 4.94 -15.03 4.57
CA VAL A 234 6.28 -14.96 3.98
C VAL A 234 6.62 -16.26 3.23
N GLU A 235 6.13 -17.38 3.75
CA GLU A 235 6.32 -18.72 3.24
C GLU A 235 5.51 -19.00 1.96
N GLU A 236 4.39 -18.29 1.74
CA GLU A 236 3.49 -18.47 0.59
C GLU A 236 3.95 -17.70 -0.66
N ARG A 237 4.89 -16.76 -0.51
CA ARG A 237 5.28 -15.81 -1.57
C ARG A 237 5.92 -16.48 -2.77
N ALA A 238 6.79 -17.48 -2.54
CA ALA A 238 7.49 -18.16 -3.63
C ALA A 238 6.51 -18.91 -4.54
N GLU A 239 5.61 -19.69 -3.94
CA GLU A 239 4.56 -20.41 -4.67
C GLU A 239 3.61 -19.45 -5.40
N PHE A 240 3.27 -18.30 -4.79
CA PHE A 240 2.44 -17.30 -5.44
C PHE A 240 3.13 -16.63 -6.64
N ILE A 241 4.44 -16.35 -6.55
CA ILE A 241 5.24 -15.84 -7.68
C ILE A 241 5.27 -16.88 -8.81
N GLN A 242 5.42 -18.17 -8.50
CA GLN A 242 5.37 -19.24 -9.50
C GLN A 242 3.99 -19.36 -10.15
N MET A 243 2.91 -19.19 -9.39
CA MET A 243 1.55 -19.12 -9.93
C MET A 243 1.39 -17.95 -10.91
N ILE A 244 1.90 -16.76 -10.59
CA ILE A 244 1.95 -15.64 -11.54
C ILE A 244 2.81 -15.98 -12.76
N GLN A 245 3.95 -16.64 -12.59
CA GLN A 245 4.80 -17.05 -13.71
C GLN A 245 4.08 -18.00 -14.67
N SER A 246 3.25 -18.91 -14.14
CA SER A 246 2.51 -19.90 -14.92
C SER A 246 1.46 -19.32 -15.87
N VAL A 247 0.96 -18.09 -15.63
CA VAL A 247 0.06 -17.40 -16.57
C VAL A 247 0.80 -16.73 -17.73
N GLN A 248 2.12 -16.92 -17.77
CA GLN A 248 3.02 -16.41 -18.81
C GLN A 248 2.81 -14.90 -19.12
N PRO A 249 2.90 -14.01 -18.11
CA PRO A 249 2.65 -12.60 -18.34
C PRO A 249 3.74 -11.96 -19.20
N ARG A 250 3.32 -11.10 -20.12
CA ARG A 250 4.23 -10.27 -20.93
C ARG A 250 4.90 -9.17 -20.09
N VAL A 251 4.22 -8.73 -19.03
CA VAL A 251 4.77 -7.87 -17.99
C VAL A 251 4.09 -8.17 -16.65
N LEU A 252 4.88 -8.22 -15.60
CA LEU A 252 4.44 -8.18 -14.21
C LEU A 252 4.83 -6.82 -13.63
N THR A 253 3.87 -6.06 -13.12
CA THR A 253 4.12 -4.84 -12.35
C THR A 253 3.89 -5.10 -10.86
N VAL A 254 4.83 -4.63 -10.03
CA VAL A 254 4.77 -4.80 -8.57
C VAL A 254 4.94 -3.45 -7.89
N VAL A 255 4.00 -3.11 -7.01
CA VAL A 255 4.03 -1.92 -6.16
C VAL A 255 3.84 -2.33 -4.71
N GLU A 256 4.81 -2.03 -3.86
CA GLU A 256 4.79 -2.35 -2.42
C GLU A 256 5.29 -1.17 -1.58
N GLU A 257 4.87 -1.14 -0.31
CA GLU A 257 5.33 -0.14 0.66
C GLU A 257 6.72 -0.51 1.18
N GLU A 258 7.62 0.47 1.28
CA GLU A 258 9.03 0.27 1.59
C GLU A 258 9.26 0.12 3.11
N ALA A 259 9.00 -1.08 3.63
CA ALA A 259 9.22 -1.43 5.03
C ALA A 259 9.62 -2.91 5.20
N ASP A 260 10.47 -3.21 6.18
CA ASP A 260 10.88 -4.60 6.50
C ASP A 260 10.24 -5.08 7.81
N PHE A 261 9.13 -5.80 7.67
CA PHE A 261 8.45 -6.48 8.78
C PHE A 261 8.58 -8.01 8.69
N SER A 262 9.35 -8.54 7.73
CA SER A 262 9.51 -9.97 7.52
C SER A 262 10.82 -10.52 8.08
N SER A 263 11.95 -9.82 7.92
CA SER A 263 13.27 -10.31 8.39
C SER A 263 13.32 -10.47 9.92
N ASN A 264 12.51 -9.67 10.62
CA ASN A 264 12.44 -9.63 12.08
C ASN A 264 11.26 -10.43 12.64
N LYS A 265 10.77 -11.44 11.90
CA LYS A 265 9.58 -12.22 12.26
C LYS A 265 9.62 -12.77 13.69
N ASP A 266 10.76 -13.33 14.08
CA ASP A 266 10.99 -13.90 15.42
C ASP A 266 11.55 -12.90 16.44
N GLU A 267 11.93 -11.70 15.99
CA GLU A 267 12.54 -10.66 16.80
C GLU A 267 11.55 -9.51 17.04
N PHE A 268 10.62 -9.71 17.99
CA PHE A 268 9.55 -8.75 18.29
C PHE A 268 10.05 -7.31 18.42
N SER A 269 11.15 -7.08 19.14
CA SER A 269 11.70 -5.73 19.37
C SER A 269 12.11 -5.04 18.05
N LYS A 270 12.78 -5.75 17.14
CA LYS A 270 13.17 -5.19 15.84
C LYS A 270 11.95 -4.94 14.94
N CYS A 271 11.01 -5.89 14.88
CA CYS A 271 9.76 -5.72 14.16
C CYS A 271 8.94 -4.53 14.68
N PHE A 272 8.89 -4.37 16.01
CA PHE A 272 8.23 -3.24 16.67
C PHE A 272 8.86 -1.91 16.28
N GLU A 273 10.20 -1.81 16.31
CA GLU A 273 10.90 -0.58 15.96
C GLU A 273 10.71 -0.18 14.50
N GLU A 274 10.78 -1.12 13.57
CA GLU A 274 10.52 -0.87 12.15
C GLU A 274 9.06 -0.47 11.91
N CYS A 275 8.10 -1.16 12.55
CA CYS A 275 6.68 -0.83 12.50
C CYS A 275 6.42 0.59 13.02
N LEU A 276 7.01 0.93 14.18
CA LEU A 276 6.91 2.26 14.78
C LEU A 276 7.50 3.33 13.89
N LYS A 277 8.68 3.09 13.28
CA LYS A 277 9.30 4.02 12.33
C LYS A 277 8.38 4.28 11.14
N PHE A 278 7.89 3.22 10.50
CA PHE A 278 7.05 3.31 9.30
C PHE A 278 5.74 4.05 9.58
N TYR A 279 4.98 3.64 10.61
CA TYR A 279 3.71 4.29 10.89
C TYR A 279 3.87 5.69 11.48
N SER A 280 4.91 6.01 12.25
CA SER A 280 5.13 7.41 12.68
C SER A 280 5.31 8.33 11.48
N MET A 281 6.11 7.91 10.49
CA MET A 281 6.28 8.62 9.23
C MET A 281 4.96 8.72 8.44
N PHE A 282 4.21 7.62 8.34
CA PHE A 282 2.92 7.61 7.64
C PHE A 282 1.90 8.57 8.28
N PHE A 283 1.84 8.61 9.62
CA PHE A 283 0.96 9.52 10.34
C PHE A 283 1.38 10.98 10.17
N ASP A 284 2.68 11.29 10.22
CA ASP A 284 3.18 12.64 9.90
C ASP A 284 2.78 13.05 8.47
N MET A 285 2.89 12.13 7.50
CA MET A 285 2.48 12.36 6.11
C MET A 285 0.98 12.61 5.97
N LEU A 286 0.14 11.84 6.68
CA LEU A 286 -1.31 12.07 6.70
C LEU A 286 -1.67 13.42 7.33
N GLU A 287 -0.98 13.83 8.39
CA GLU A 287 -1.23 15.12 9.07
C GLU A 287 -0.89 16.30 8.14
N GLU A 288 0.16 16.20 7.32
CA GLU A 288 0.53 17.24 6.35
C GLU A 288 -0.33 17.24 5.09
N SER A 289 -0.78 16.07 4.64
CA SER A 289 -1.53 15.94 3.39
C SER A 289 -3.01 16.31 3.54
N PHE A 290 -3.61 16.04 4.69
CA PHE A 290 -5.04 16.22 4.92
C PHE A 290 -5.37 17.42 5.80
N GLY A 291 -6.57 17.98 5.64
CA GLY A 291 -7.09 18.99 6.55
C GLY A 291 -7.33 18.43 7.97
N PRO A 292 -7.21 19.25 9.04
CA PRO A 292 -7.26 18.79 10.44
C PRO A 292 -8.52 18.02 10.85
N THR A 293 -9.66 18.25 10.19
CA THR A 293 -10.95 17.62 10.48
C THR A 293 -11.38 16.63 9.39
N SER A 294 -10.46 16.08 8.60
CA SER A 294 -10.79 15.12 7.55
C SER A 294 -11.24 13.78 8.13
N ASN A 295 -12.47 13.38 7.79
CA ASN A 295 -12.97 12.05 8.11
C ASN A 295 -12.24 10.96 7.33
N GLU A 296 -11.80 11.27 6.11
CA GLU A 296 -11.05 10.36 5.25
C GLU A 296 -9.67 10.04 5.86
N ARG A 297 -8.99 11.06 6.43
CA ARG A 297 -7.79 10.86 7.24
C ARG A 297 -8.05 9.92 8.41
N LEU A 298 -9.11 10.17 9.18
CA LEU A 298 -9.47 9.33 10.32
C LEU A 298 -9.76 7.87 9.92
N MET A 299 -10.32 7.63 8.72
CA MET A 299 -10.52 6.27 8.22
C MET A 299 -9.20 5.57 7.90
N LEU A 300 -8.24 6.27 7.30
CA LEU A 300 -6.88 5.76 7.03
C LEU A 300 -6.14 5.47 8.34
N GLU A 301 -6.19 6.39 9.32
CA GLU A 301 -5.57 6.19 10.65
C GLU A 301 -6.14 4.94 11.35
N ARG A 302 -7.46 4.71 11.24
CA ARG A 302 -8.10 3.49 11.77
C ARG A 302 -7.71 2.23 11.00
N GLU A 303 -7.42 2.34 9.71
CA GLU A 303 -6.88 1.23 8.92
C GLU A 303 -5.46 0.87 9.37
N CYS A 304 -4.59 1.87 9.51
CA CYS A 304 -3.25 1.69 10.09
C CYS A 304 -3.33 1.04 11.47
N SER A 305 -4.26 1.47 12.33
CA SER A 305 -4.49 0.87 13.63
C SER A 305 -4.73 -0.64 13.56
N ARG A 306 -5.55 -1.10 12.60
CA ARG A 306 -5.82 -2.53 12.40
C ARG A 306 -4.58 -3.26 11.89
N SER A 307 -3.82 -2.67 10.97
CA SER A 307 -2.58 -3.24 10.47
C SER A 307 -1.48 -3.33 11.53
N ILE A 308 -1.31 -2.30 12.37
CA ILE A 308 -0.40 -2.31 13.54
C ILE A 308 -0.79 -3.44 14.50
N LEU A 309 -2.09 -3.53 14.83
CA LEU A 309 -2.61 -4.57 15.72
C LEU A 309 -2.37 -5.98 15.16
N LYS A 310 -2.67 -6.17 13.88
CA LYS A 310 -2.50 -7.44 13.17
C LYS A 310 -1.04 -7.87 13.20
N LEU A 311 -0.12 -6.97 12.88
CA LEU A 311 1.31 -7.26 12.87
C LEU A 311 1.87 -7.58 14.27
N LEU A 312 1.50 -6.81 15.30
CA LEU A 312 2.18 -6.87 16.60
C LEU A 312 1.51 -7.82 17.62
N ALA A 313 0.21 -8.11 17.47
CA ALA A 313 -0.59 -8.77 18.52
C ALA A 313 -1.39 -10.00 18.08
N CYS A 314 -1.57 -10.29 16.78
CA CYS A 314 -2.48 -11.36 16.33
C CYS A 314 -1.84 -12.73 16.12
N GLY A 315 -0.52 -12.85 16.16
CA GLY A 315 0.18 -14.09 15.83
C GLY A 315 0.06 -14.47 14.34
N GLU A 316 0.57 -15.65 14.00
CA GLU A 316 0.52 -16.21 12.65
C GLU A 316 -0.80 -16.96 12.38
N ASP A 317 -1.13 -17.13 11.10
CA ASP A 317 -2.16 -18.06 10.62
C ASP A 317 -3.64 -17.67 10.86
N ASP A 318 -3.98 -16.38 10.66
CA ASP A 318 -5.38 -15.91 10.72
C ASP A 318 -5.67 -14.82 9.68
N GLY A 319 -5.99 -15.21 8.44
CA GLY A 319 -6.34 -14.30 7.35
C GLY A 319 -5.12 -13.72 6.62
N GLU A 320 -5.30 -12.58 5.96
CA GLU A 320 -4.22 -11.90 5.23
C GLU A 320 -3.09 -11.42 6.18
N SER A 321 -1.86 -11.53 5.71
CA SER A 321 -0.67 -11.04 6.43
C SER A 321 -0.57 -9.51 6.36
N GLU A 322 0.31 -8.95 7.18
CA GLU A 322 0.67 -7.52 7.21
C GLU A 322 2.18 -7.29 7.02
N ARG A 323 2.93 -8.38 6.80
CA ARG A 323 4.39 -8.34 6.75
C ARG A 323 4.85 -7.75 5.43
N ARG A 324 5.62 -6.68 5.49
CA ARG A 324 6.20 -6.01 4.32
C ARG A 324 7.65 -6.41 4.13
N GLU A 325 8.11 -6.25 2.91
CA GLU A 325 9.51 -6.38 2.51
C GLU A 325 9.89 -5.15 1.68
N LYS A 326 11.17 -4.79 1.75
CA LYS A 326 11.74 -3.71 0.95
C LYS A 326 11.89 -4.11 -0.51
N GLY A 327 11.99 -3.12 -1.40
CA GLY A 327 12.16 -3.34 -2.84
C GLY A 327 13.35 -4.26 -3.17
N ILE A 328 14.46 -4.17 -2.43
CA ILE A 328 15.62 -5.08 -2.62
C ILE A 328 15.29 -6.54 -2.27
N GLN A 329 14.50 -6.77 -1.22
CA GLN A 329 14.07 -8.12 -0.82
C GLN A 329 13.10 -8.70 -1.87
N TRP A 330 12.19 -7.87 -2.38
CA TRP A 330 11.30 -8.25 -3.47
C TRP A 330 12.06 -8.55 -4.77
N CYS A 331 13.08 -7.75 -5.11
CA CYS A 331 13.92 -8.01 -6.28
C CYS A 331 14.56 -9.41 -6.19
N ASN A 332 15.12 -9.77 -5.03
CA ASN A 332 15.73 -11.08 -4.82
C ASN A 332 14.74 -12.23 -5.07
N ARG A 333 13.49 -12.09 -4.60
CA ARG A 333 12.45 -13.11 -4.84
C ARG A 333 12.01 -13.19 -6.30
N LEU A 334 11.84 -12.04 -6.94
CA LEU A 334 11.34 -11.96 -8.31
C LEU A 334 12.37 -12.45 -9.32
N LEU A 335 13.68 -12.27 -9.04
CA LEU A 335 14.77 -12.79 -9.86
C LEU A 335 14.80 -14.32 -9.98
N GLU A 336 14.11 -15.06 -9.10
CA GLU A 336 13.98 -16.51 -9.21
C GLU A 336 13.04 -16.95 -10.35
N ALA A 337 12.14 -16.06 -10.80
CA ALA A 337 11.09 -16.37 -11.78
C ALA A 337 11.00 -15.39 -12.96
N PHE A 338 11.60 -14.20 -12.84
CA PHE A 338 11.48 -13.11 -13.80
C PHE A 338 12.78 -12.34 -13.96
N SER A 339 12.91 -11.65 -15.10
CA SER A 339 13.95 -10.67 -15.37
C SER A 339 13.44 -9.23 -15.15
N PRO A 340 14.22 -8.33 -14.55
CA PRO A 340 13.80 -6.95 -14.32
C PRO A 340 13.63 -6.20 -15.65
N ALA A 341 12.58 -5.39 -15.75
CA ALA A 341 12.34 -4.47 -16.86
C ALA A 341 12.52 -3.02 -16.38
N SER A 342 13.33 -2.26 -17.10
CA SER A 342 13.51 -0.83 -16.82
C SER A 342 12.28 -0.04 -17.27
N PHE A 343 11.92 0.99 -16.50
CA PHE A 343 10.95 1.98 -16.94
C PHE A 343 11.58 2.88 -18.01
N SER A 344 10.81 3.26 -19.03
CA SER A 344 11.24 4.22 -20.04
C SER A 344 11.44 5.62 -19.47
N GLU A 345 12.12 6.49 -20.22
CA GLU A 345 12.26 7.90 -19.85
C GLU A 345 10.90 8.59 -19.79
N ASP A 346 9.98 8.27 -20.70
CA ASP A 346 8.61 8.78 -20.72
C ASP A 346 7.84 8.37 -19.45
N ALA A 347 7.94 7.10 -19.04
CA ALA A 347 7.34 6.62 -17.80
C ALA A 347 7.90 7.34 -16.56
N ILE A 348 9.21 7.57 -16.53
CA ILE A 348 9.86 8.32 -15.45
C ILE A 348 9.38 9.77 -15.43
N ASP A 349 9.22 10.41 -16.58
CA ASP A 349 8.76 11.79 -16.68
C ASP A 349 7.27 11.95 -16.36
N ASP A 350 6.43 10.98 -16.70
CA ASP A 350 5.03 10.91 -16.26
C ASP A 350 4.93 10.85 -14.72
N VAL A 351 5.76 10.01 -14.10
CA VAL A 351 5.83 9.93 -12.63
C VAL A 351 6.31 11.26 -12.04
N LYS A 352 7.37 11.88 -12.58
CA LYS A 352 7.82 13.21 -12.10
C LYS A 352 6.72 14.25 -12.28
N ALA A 353 5.98 14.22 -13.39
CA ALA A 353 4.87 15.13 -13.66
C ALA A 353 3.71 14.93 -12.68
N LEU A 354 3.41 13.69 -12.30
CA LEU A 354 2.47 13.36 -11.23
C LEU A 354 2.90 13.98 -9.90
N LEU A 355 4.14 13.76 -9.46
CA LEU A 355 4.61 14.22 -8.14
C LEU A 355 4.58 15.75 -8.01
N LYS A 356 4.81 16.49 -9.11
CA LYS A 356 4.71 17.95 -9.16
C LYS A 356 3.28 18.50 -8.90
N ARG A 357 2.25 17.65 -8.97
CA ARG A 357 0.84 18.04 -8.68
C ARG A 357 0.55 18.13 -7.19
N TYR A 358 1.41 17.56 -6.34
CA TYR A 358 1.24 17.51 -4.89
C TYR A 358 2.11 18.55 -4.19
N GLN A 359 1.93 18.68 -2.87
CA GLN A 359 2.76 19.55 -2.04
C GLN A 359 4.25 19.16 -2.10
N ALA A 360 5.14 20.08 -1.73
CA ALA A 360 6.57 19.79 -1.67
C ALA A 360 6.88 18.67 -0.66
N GLY A 361 7.93 17.90 -0.92
CA GLY A 361 8.36 16.78 -0.08
C GLY A 361 8.32 15.43 -0.79
N TRP A 362 7.59 15.32 -1.89
CA TRP A 362 7.61 14.12 -2.74
C TRP A 362 8.73 14.19 -3.77
N SER A 363 9.48 13.10 -3.92
CA SER A 363 10.48 12.95 -4.97
C SER A 363 10.56 11.52 -5.49
N LEU A 364 11.14 11.37 -6.68
CA LEU A 364 11.41 10.10 -7.33
C LEU A 364 12.90 9.77 -7.20
N LEU A 365 13.20 8.54 -6.79
CA LEU A 365 14.53 7.99 -6.71
C LEU A 365 14.59 6.68 -7.51
N PRO A 366 15.34 6.61 -8.62
CA PRO A 366 15.60 5.35 -9.29
C PRO A 366 16.32 4.37 -8.35
N ALA A 367 16.01 3.08 -8.45
CA ALA A 367 16.76 2.06 -7.75
C ALA A 367 18.24 2.06 -8.20
N SER A 368 19.13 1.64 -7.30
CA SER A 368 20.58 1.58 -7.55
C SER A 368 21.18 0.30 -6.99
N GLY A 369 22.36 -0.08 -7.49
CA GLY A 369 23.01 -1.33 -7.11
C GLY A 369 22.22 -2.55 -7.62
N ASP A 370 21.98 -3.51 -6.73
CA ASP A 370 21.30 -4.77 -7.07
C ASP A 370 19.77 -4.67 -7.09
N ALA A 371 19.20 -3.52 -6.68
CA ALA A 371 17.76 -3.27 -6.73
C ALA A 371 17.34 -2.73 -8.11
N SER A 372 16.16 -3.17 -8.57
CA SER A 372 15.49 -2.65 -9.78
C SER A 372 14.23 -1.87 -9.42
N GLY A 373 13.79 -0.98 -10.32
CA GLY A 373 12.55 -0.21 -10.18
C GLY A 373 12.75 1.24 -9.74
N LEU A 374 11.70 1.83 -9.17
CA LEU A 374 11.59 3.22 -8.78
C LEU A 374 11.10 3.31 -7.33
N TYR A 375 11.63 4.27 -6.60
CA TYR A 375 11.17 4.61 -5.25
C TYR A 375 10.53 5.99 -5.27
N MET A 376 9.31 6.07 -4.75
CA MET A 376 8.76 7.34 -4.30
C MET A 376 9.26 7.59 -2.88
N THR A 377 9.75 8.80 -2.65
CA THR A 377 10.23 9.24 -1.35
C THR A 377 9.35 10.35 -0.81
N TRP A 378 9.10 10.36 0.51
CA TRP A 378 8.53 11.48 1.23
C TRP A 378 9.59 12.07 2.17
N LYS A 379 9.92 13.34 1.99
CA LYS A 379 11.01 14.04 2.69
C LYS A 379 12.33 13.25 2.66
N GLN A 380 12.67 12.73 1.47
CA GLN A 380 13.88 11.94 1.18
C GLN A 380 13.89 10.52 1.76
N GLU A 381 12.88 10.11 2.52
CA GLU A 381 12.72 8.72 2.96
C GLU A 381 11.92 7.93 1.90
N PRO A 382 12.42 6.81 1.36
CA PRO A 382 11.65 5.91 0.52
C PRO A 382 10.41 5.37 1.25
N VAL A 383 9.25 5.39 0.56
CA VAL A 383 7.97 4.98 1.15
C VAL A 383 7.18 3.99 0.31
N VAL A 384 7.29 4.08 -1.02
CA VAL A 384 6.64 3.15 -1.96
C VAL A 384 7.64 2.79 -3.04
N TRP A 385 7.74 1.51 -3.35
CA TRP A 385 8.56 0.96 -4.41
C TRP A 385 7.67 0.45 -5.54
N ALA A 386 8.03 0.74 -6.78
CA ALA A 386 7.37 0.24 -7.99
C ALA A 386 8.40 -0.40 -8.93
N SER A 387 8.07 -1.54 -9.52
CA SER A 387 8.95 -2.25 -10.45
C SER A 387 8.16 -2.97 -11.54
N ALA A 388 8.84 -3.27 -12.65
CA ALA A 388 8.31 -4.04 -13.76
C ALA A 388 9.24 -5.22 -14.08
N TRP A 389 8.66 -6.33 -14.52
CA TRP A 389 9.33 -7.61 -14.70
C TRP A 389 8.80 -8.33 -15.94
N LYS A 390 9.63 -9.14 -16.58
CA LYS A 390 9.29 -9.95 -17.77
C LYS A 390 9.77 -11.39 -17.52
N LEU A 391 9.16 -12.36 -18.19
CA LEU A 391 9.61 -13.75 -18.16
C LEU A 391 11.02 -13.92 -18.73
#